data_AF-A0A7W1KAC4-F1
#
_entry.id   AF-A0A7W1KAC4-F1
#
_cell.length_a   1.000
_cell.length_b   1.000
_cell.length_c   1.000
_cell.angle_alpha   90.00
_cell.angle_beta   90.00
_cell.angle_gamma   90.00
#
_symmetry.space_group_name_H-M   'P 1'
#
loop_
_entity.id
_entity.type
_entity.pdbx_description
1 polymer ?
#
loop_
_entity_poly.entity_id
_entity_poly.type
_entity_poly.pdbx_seq_one_letter_code
_entity_poly.pdbx_strand_id
1 'polypeptide(L)'
;MAVARSRTILALGGGGFTMEPANPALDDFILTLAPTREPRVLFLPTASGDPNGQIAAFRSTFGDRACRPLHVSLFRLEQQPWDLRELILSQDIVYVGGGSMRNLLAIWREHGLDLLLREAW
;
A
#
# COMPACT_ATOMS: atom_id res chain seq x y z
N MET A 1 -11.09 -26.67 -1.41
CA MET A 1 -11.34 -26.31 0.00
C MET A 1 -11.02 -24.83 0.16
N ALA A 2 -11.95 -24.01 0.63
CA ALA A 2 -11.67 -22.62 0.95
C ALA A 2 -10.88 -22.59 2.26
N VAL A 3 -9.62 -22.16 2.21
CA VAL A 3 -8.82 -21.90 3.40
C VAL A 3 -9.51 -20.77 4.17
N ALA A 4 -9.78 -20.99 5.46
CA ALA A 4 -10.28 -19.94 6.34
C ALA A 4 -9.28 -18.79 6.34
N ARG A 5 -9.73 -17.61 5.88
CA ARG A 5 -8.90 -16.43 5.64
C ARG A 5 -8.48 -15.80 6.97
N SER A 6 -7.19 -15.69 7.19
CA SER A 6 -6.62 -14.91 8.28
C SER A 6 -6.33 -13.50 7.78
N ARG A 7 -6.80 -12.48 8.50
CA ARG A 7 -6.30 -11.12 8.30
C ARG A 7 -4.80 -11.15 8.63
N THR A 8 -3.93 -10.69 7.73
CA THR A 8 -2.46 -10.73 7.91
C THR A 8 -1.82 -9.34 7.99
N ILE A 9 -1.05 -9.08 9.06
CA ILE A 9 -0.13 -7.94 9.13
C ILE A 9 1.25 -8.48 8.81
N LEU A 10 1.80 -8.08 7.66
CA LEU A 10 3.18 -8.38 7.29
C LEU A 10 4.07 -7.20 7.69
N ALA A 11 4.97 -7.41 8.65
CA ALA A 11 5.98 -6.43 9.03
C ALA A 11 7.26 -6.62 8.20
N LEU A 12 7.72 -5.56 7.55
CA LEU A 12 8.91 -5.57 6.68
C LEU A 12 10.05 -4.78 7.33
N GLY A 13 11.24 -5.38 7.41
CA GLY A 13 12.46 -4.71 7.88
C GLY A 13 13.16 -3.86 6.81
N GLY A 14 12.57 -3.73 5.63
CA GLY A 14 13.18 -3.25 4.39
C GLY A 14 12.99 -4.27 3.26
N GLY A 15 13.47 -3.94 2.05
CA GLY A 15 13.41 -4.84 0.88
C GLY A 15 12.32 -4.47 -0.14
N GLY A 16 12.12 -5.37 -1.11
CA GLY A 16 11.14 -5.23 -2.19
C GLY A 16 11.50 -4.10 -3.16
N PHE A 17 10.49 -3.58 -3.85
CA PHE A 17 10.67 -2.58 -4.92
C PHE A 17 11.44 -1.30 -4.54
N THR A 18 11.56 -0.99 -3.24
CA THR A 18 12.27 0.21 -2.76
C THR A 18 13.77 0.00 -2.54
N MET A 19 14.22 -1.22 -2.24
CA MET A 19 15.62 -1.50 -1.88
C MET A 19 16.28 -2.57 -2.75
N GLU A 20 15.50 -3.54 -3.24
CA GLU A 20 15.98 -4.65 -4.04
C GLU A 20 15.13 -4.78 -5.33
N PRO A 21 15.14 -3.77 -6.23
CA PRO A 21 14.25 -3.74 -7.39
C PRO A 21 14.50 -4.90 -8.39
N ALA A 22 15.65 -5.56 -8.31
CA ALA A 22 15.98 -6.74 -9.11
C ALA A 22 15.55 -8.08 -8.45
N ASN A 23 15.06 -8.04 -7.21
CA ASN A 23 14.66 -9.22 -6.44
C ASN A 23 13.13 -9.21 -6.23
N PRO A 24 12.36 -9.96 -7.06
CA PRO A 24 10.91 -9.90 -7.01
C PRO A 24 10.31 -10.66 -5.83
N ALA A 25 11.11 -11.43 -5.08
CA ALA A 25 10.60 -12.43 -4.14
C ALA A 25 9.66 -11.84 -3.07
N LEU A 26 10.00 -10.66 -2.53
CA LEU A 26 9.16 -10.03 -1.51
C LEU A 26 7.86 -9.46 -2.10
N ASP A 27 7.95 -8.78 -3.24
CA ASP A 27 6.79 -8.18 -3.91
C ASP A 27 5.81 -9.27 -4.37
N ASP A 28 6.33 -10.38 -4.89
CA ASP A 28 5.54 -11.54 -5.30
C ASP A 28 4.89 -12.23 -4.09
N PHE A 29 5.65 -12.41 -3.01
CA PHE A 29 5.13 -12.99 -1.77
C PHE A 29 3.96 -12.18 -1.21
N ILE A 30 4.05 -10.85 -1.22
CA ILE A 30 2.96 -9.97 -0.76
C ILE A 30 1.66 -10.25 -1.52
N LEU A 31 1.72 -10.43 -2.84
CA LEU A 31 0.53 -10.75 -3.65
C LEU A 31 -0.10 -12.09 -3.28
N THR A 32 0.69 -13.07 -2.82
CA THR A 32 0.16 -14.37 -2.39
C THR A 32 -0.68 -14.30 -1.11
N LEU A 33 -0.55 -13.21 -0.34
CA LEU A 33 -1.34 -12.98 0.88
C LEU A 33 -2.76 -12.53 0.58
N ALA A 34 -3.00 -12.02 -0.63
CA ALA A 34 -4.35 -11.63 -1.03
C ALA A 34 -5.19 -12.84 -1.44
N PRO A 35 -6.51 -12.75 -1.27
CA PRO A 35 -7.36 -13.90 -1.50
C PRO A 35 -7.86 -14.05 -2.95
N THR A 36 -7.44 -13.14 -3.84
CA THR A 36 -7.84 -13.06 -5.23
C THR A 36 -6.61 -13.21 -6.13
N ARG A 37 -6.83 -13.64 -7.38
CA ARG A 37 -5.73 -13.77 -8.36
C ARG A 37 -5.24 -12.44 -8.92
N GLU A 38 -6.06 -11.40 -8.81
CA GLU A 38 -5.76 -10.03 -9.24
C GLU A 38 -6.13 -9.05 -8.10
N PRO A 39 -5.33 -8.98 -7.03
CA PRO A 39 -5.68 -8.18 -5.88
C PRO A 39 -5.58 -6.68 -6.14
N ARG A 40 -6.44 -5.92 -5.48
CA ARG A 40 -6.36 -4.47 -5.39
C ARG A 40 -5.30 -4.09 -4.36
N VAL A 41 -4.22 -3.47 -4.82
CA VAL A 41 -3.06 -3.11 -3.98
C VAL A 41 -2.97 -1.61 -3.90
N LEU A 42 -3.22 -1.05 -2.72
CA LEU A 42 -3.06 0.37 -2.46
C LEU A 42 -1.74 0.64 -1.77
N PHE A 43 -0.93 1.50 -2.38
CA PHE A 43 0.31 2.00 -1.81
C PHE A 43 0.13 3.35 -1.11
N LEU A 44 0.64 3.43 0.12
CA LEU A 44 0.70 4.62 0.95
C LEU A 44 2.17 5.05 1.16
N PRO A 45 2.71 5.98 0.36
CA PRO A 45 4.10 6.43 0.44
C PRO A 45 4.36 7.49 1.52
N THR A 46 3.38 7.76 2.38
CA THR A 46 3.34 8.92 3.29
C THR A 46 4.56 9.05 4.19
N ALA A 47 5.15 7.93 4.63
CA ALA A 47 6.33 7.95 5.51
C ALA A 47 7.54 8.65 4.88
N SER A 48 7.65 8.64 3.55
CA SER A 48 8.72 9.32 2.81
C SER A 48 8.30 10.69 2.26
N GLY A 49 7.07 11.15 2.52
CA GLY A 49 6.55 12.40 1.95
C GLY A 49 6.12 12.28 0.49
N ASP A 50 5.65 11.10 0.08
CA ASP A 50 5.13 10.82 -1.28
C ASP A 50 6.10 11.18 -2.43
N PRO A 51 7.35 10.70 -2.45
CA PRO A 51 8.27 11.03 -3.55
C PRO A 51 7.80 10.38 -4.87
N ASN A 52 7.77 11.17 -5.95
CA ASN A 52 7.36 10.71 -7.28
C ASN A 52 8.16 9.49 -7.76
N GLY A 53 9.46 9.43 -7.44
CA GLY A 53 10.32 8.29 -7.79
C GLY A 53 9.87 6.98 -7.13
N GLN A 54 9.47 7.01 -5.86
CA GLN A 54 8.98 5.82 -5.15
C GLN A 54 7.61 5.38 -5.68
N ILE A 55 6.74 6.34 -5.99
CA ILE A 55 5.44 6.08 -6.62
C ILE A 55 5.63 5.45 -8.02
N ALA A 56 6.57 5.97 -8.81
CA ALA A 56 6.91 5.42 -10.12
C ALA A 56 7.48 4.00 -10.02
N ALA A 57 8.39 3.76 -9.06
CA ALA A 57 8.94 2.43 -8.80
C ALA A 57 7.85 1.43 -8.38
N PHE A 58 6.92 1.82 -7.51
CA PHE A 58 5.77 1.00 -7.15
C PHE A 58 4.92 0.66 -8.38
N ARG A 59 4.57 1.67 -9.19
CA ARG A 59 3.77 1.49 -10.41
C ARG A 59 4.44 0.58 -11.42
N SER A 60 5.75 0.76 -11.66
CA SER A 60 6.51 -0.11 -12.57
C SER A 60 6.54 -1.55 -12.06
N THR A 61 6.79 -1.73 -10.77
CA THR A 61 6.96 -3.07 -10.19
C THR A 61 5.63 -3.82 -10.14
N PHE A 62 4.58 -3.23 -9.57
CA PHE A 62 3.29 -3.90 -9.44
C PHE A 62 2.44 -3.85 -10.71
N GLY A 63 2.71 -2.92 -11.64
CA GLY A 63 2.00 -2.83 -12.92
C GLY A 63 2.25 -4.00 -13.86
N ASP A 64 3.41 -4.63 -13.77
CA ASP A 64 3.78 -5.80 -14.57
C ASP A 64 3.29 -7.13 -13.96
N ARG A 65 2.58 -7.06 -12.82
CA ARG A 65 2.08 -8.23 -12.09
C ARG A 65 0.57 -8.37 -12.26
N ALA A 66 0.05 -9.56 -11.99
CA ALA A 66 -1.40 -9.82 -11.96
C ALA A 66 -2.03 -9.19 -10.70
N CYS A 67 -2.13 -7.86 -10.68
CA CYS A 67 -2.78 -7.10 -9.62
C CYS A 67 -3.30 -5.76 -10.16
N ARG A 68 -4.04 -5.02 -9.32
CA ARG A 68 -4.54 -3.68 -9.64
C ARG A 68 -3.85 -2.68 -8.72
N PRO A 69 -2.68 -2.14 -9.13
CA PRO A 69 -1.92 -1.23 -8.30
C PRO A 69 -2.54 0.17 -8.32
N LEU A 70 -2.63 0.77 -7.15
CA LEU A 70 -3.01 2.15 -6.95
C LEU A 70 -2.12 2.78 -5.88
N HIS A 71 -1.96 4.10 -5.90
CA HIS A 71 -1.33 4.83 -4.81
C HIS A 71 -2.20 6.03 -4.42
N VAL A 72 -2.12 6.43 -3.16
CA VAL A 72 -2.66 7.71 -2.68
C VAL A 72 -1.52 8.58 -2.22
N SER A 73 -1.52 9.84 -2.67
CA SER A 73 -0.60 10.85 -2.18
C SER A 73 -1.36 11.83 -1.32
N LEU A 74 -1.19 11.75 0.00
CA LEU A 74 -1.84 12.70 0.93
C LEU A 74 -1.30 14.13 0.76
N PHE A 75 -0.07 14.28 0.28
CA PHE A 75 0.53 15.58 -0.03
C PHE A 75 0.00 16.23 -1.32
N ARG A 76 -0.78 15.49 -2.11
CA ARG A 76 -1.38 15.94 -3.38
C ARG A 76 -2.82 15.46 -3.50
N LEU A 77 -3.51 15.37 -2.35
CA LEU A 77 -4.85 14.79 -2.28
C LEU A 77 -5.86 15.60 -3.10
N GLU A 78 -5.66 16.91 -3.24
CA GLU A 78 -6.47 17.79 -4.07
C GLU A 78 -6.47 17.41 -5.56
N GLN A 79 -5.46 16.66 -6.01
CA GLN A 79 -5.34 16.15 -7.39
C GLN A 79 -6.04 14.79 -7.56
N GLN A 80 -6.56 14.23 -6.47
CA GLN A 80 -7.12 12.88 -6.39
C GLN A 80 -8.56 12.95 -5.83
N PRO A 81 -9.60 13.03 -6.68
CA PRO A 81 -10.99 13.18 -6.24
C PRO A 81 -11.58 11.85 -5.74
N TRP A 82 -10.91 11.20 -4.79
CA TRP A 82 -11.33 9.92 -4.23
C TRP A 82 -12.02 10.10 -2.88
N ASP A 83 -13.09 9.36 -2.67
CA ASP A 83 -13.55 9.07 -1.31
C ASP A 83 -12.51 8.14 -0.66
N LEU A 84 -11.71 8.69 0.26
CA LEU A 84 -10.65 7.93 0.93
C LEU A 84 -11.18 6.72 1.69
N ARG A 85 -12.40 6.78 2.22
CA ARG A 85 -12.99 5.68 2.97
C ARG A 85 -13.38 4.54 2.04
N GLU A 86 -14.12 4.84 0.97
CA GLU A 86 -14.46 3.84 -0.05
C GLU A 86 -13.19 3.24 -0.65
N LEU A 87 -12.19 4.09 -0.88
CA LEU A 87 -10.92 3.67 -1.44
C LEU A 87 -10.21 2.66 -0.53
N ILE A 88 -10.04 2.97 0.75
CA ILE A 88 -9.32 2.11 1.70
C ILE A 88 -10.06 0.80 1.95
N LEU A 89 -11.38 0.85 2.16
CA LEU A 89 -12.21 -0.32 2.45
C LEU A 89 -12.32 -1.31 1.29
N SER A 90 -12.02 -0.87 0.07
CA SER A 90 -12.13 -1.70 -1.14
C SER A 90 -10.82 -2.42 -1.54
N GLN A 91 -9.75 -2.29 -0.76
CA GLN A 91 -8.45 -2.89 -1.09
C GLN A 91 -8.30 -4.30 -0.53
N ASP A 92 -7.62 -5.16 -1.28
CA ASP A 92 -7.20 -6.49 -0.80
C ASP A 92 -5.88 -6.40 -0.02
N ILE A 93 -5.00 -5.47 -0.41
CA ILE A 93 -3.71 -5.19 0.23
C ILE A 93 -3.54 -3.68 0.39
N VAL A 94 -3.17 -3.25 1.60
CA VAL A 94 -2.64 -1.90 1.85
C VAL A 94 -1.13 -2.02 2.13
N TYR A 95 -0.31 -1.55 1.18
CA TYR A 95 1.14 -1.49 1.30
C TYR A 95 1.54 -0.12 1.87
N VAL A 96 2.24 -0.12 3.00
CA VAL A 96 2.75 1.11 3.63
C VAL A 96 4.24 1.26 3.36
N GLY A 97 4.63 2.35 2.69
CA GLY A 97 6.03 2.65 2.39
C GLY A 97 6.84 2.98 3.65
N GLY A 98 8.15 2.73 3.59
CA GLY A 98 9.10 3.11 4.64
C GLY A 98 9.39 4.61 4.70
N GLY A 99 10.01 5.06 5.80
CA GLY A 99 10.40 6.45 6.04
C GLY A 99 10.23 6.85 7.51
N SER A 100 9.79 8.10 7.76
CA SER A 100 9.51 8.58 9.12
C SER A 100 8.14 8.12 9.60
N MET A 101 8.11 7.14 10.51
CA MET A 101 6.88 6.70 11.18
C MET A 101 6.19 7.83 11.96
N ARG A 102 6.97 8.77 12.52
CA ARG A 102 6.41 9.92 13.25
C ARG A 102 5.64 10.85 12.31
N ASN A 103 6.20 11.16 11.15
CA ASN A 103 5.54 12.01 10.15
C ASN A 103 4.32 11.30 9.59
N LEU A 104 4.44 10.01 9.26
CA LEU A 104 3.32 9.18 8.81
C LEU A 104 2.15 9.26 9.80
N LEU A 105 2.38 9.01 11.09
CA LEU A 105 1.32 9.01 12.09
C LEU A 105 0.68 10.39 12.27
N ALA A 106 1.47 11.47 12.19
CA ALA A 106 0.95 12.83 12.27
C ALA A 106 0.01 13.14 11.10
N ILE A 107 0.46 12.84 9.87
CA ILE A 107 -0.29 13.10 8.64
C ILE A 107 -1.54 12.21 8.57
N TRP A 108 -1.43 10.94 8.92
CA TRP A 108 -2.57 10.03 8.90
C TRP A 108 -3.69 10.46 9.85
N ARG A 109 -3.34 10.95 11.05
CA ARG A 109 -4.32 11.48 11.99
C ARG A 109 -5.00 12.73 11.47
N GLU A 110 -4.25 13.63 10.85
CA GLU A 110 -4.80 14.85 10.24
C GLU A 110 -5.83 14.52 9.15
N HIS A 111 -5.56 13.48 8.34
CA HIS A 111 -6.46 13.02 7.28
C HIS A 111 -7.47 11.95 7.73
N GLY A 112 -7.51 11.57 9.01
CA GLY A 112 -8.36 10.49 9.55
C GLY A 112 -8.05 9.09 9.00
N LEU A 113 -6.93 8.90 8.32
CA LEU A 113 -6.56 7.63 7.68
C LEU A 113 -6.31 6.52 8.71
N ASP A 114 -5.84 6.86 9.91
CA ASP A 114 -5.63 5.89 10.99
C ASP A 114 -6.95 5.25 11.46
N LEU A 115 -8.05 6.01 11.43
CA LEU A 115 -9.39 5.49 11.72
C LEU A 115 -9.89 4.60 10.57
N LEU A 116 -9.69 5.03 9.32
CA LEU A 116 -10.10 4.26 8.14
C LEU A 116 -9.35 2.92 8.04
N LEU A 117 -8.05 2.89 8.33
CA LEU A 117 -7.26 1.66 8.34
C LEU A 117 -7.66 0.71 9.46
N ARG A 118 -8.05 1.24 10.63
CA ARG A 118 -8.64 0.43 11.70
C ARG A 118 -10.01 -0.14 11.32
N GLU A 119 -10.80 0.61 10.55
CA GLU A 119 -12.10 0.13 10.06
C GLU A 119 -11.94 -1.01 9.04
N ALA A 120 -10.92 -0.93 8.18
CA ALA A 120 -10.62 -1.94 7.17
C ALA A 120 -10.04 -3.25 7.75
N TRP A 121 -9.63 -3.25 9.02
CA TRP A 121 -8.92 -4.36 9.67
C TRP A 121 -9.74 -5.04 10.78
#